data_AF-A0A2K0WT04-F1
#
_entry.id   AF-A0A2K0WT04-F1
#
_cell.length_a   1.000
_cell.length_b   1.000
_cell.length_c   1.000
_cell.angle_alpha   90.00
_cell.angle_beta   90.00
_cell.angle_gamma   90.00
#
_symmetry.space_group_name_H-M   'P 1'
#
loop_
_entity.id
_entity.type
_entity.pdbx_description
1 polymer ?
#
loop_
_entity_poly.entity_id
_entity_poly.type
_entity_poly.pdbx_seq_one_letter_code
_entity_poly.pdbx_strand_id
1 'polypeptide(L)'
;MSFTTIIYYLAASLSIIVLIRWRLLAFAQKHQFWTLWFRLSLYEPYLLSSWSAASLLATTEAAYGFAQHPVLQGNYNRPLVFLLIGAMYVFVLDFVYRSFRNRRYLRLRWNAWTGQSRTGISPDMAQYIGTPEDWKIMAQNGLNFDSHPVDQFSGGYSALITQDPADLLKAKTDTGVSIPTGQTTRPRLQSGVYQPTANGASVSLLWGENLGFQRRCSRGIISVPVHLFKTSPMLRCGLPGEAVCLAFGILSRNKGLEPRALICNLKQKNSFRQWEEAGIWPHPAKTLRSFYYREFEKAFSLLGDSYITAATELALLFADLDSSLIGEWLDRGFEHQDLEFNNLSHAHGASPEDLSRRYRGHYAAMLISLSLSARHSAIRPELVVFDAVCRLDDVPVPKWATSDVMEARRQAELVAYGPSILKLISAII
;
A
#
# COMPACT_ATOMS: atom_id res chain seq x y z
N MET A 1 -39.09 -22.13 17.75
CA MET A 1 -39.04 -20.75 17.19
C MET A 1 -39.36 -20.85 15.71
N SER A 2 -40.32 -20.09 15.17
CA SER A 2 -40.65 -20.19 13.74
C SER A 2 -39.51 -19.62 12.89
N PHE A 3 -39.38 -20.10 11.65
CA PHE A 3 -38.41 -19.62 10.68
C PHE A 3 -38.51 -18.10 10.45
N THR A 4 -39.74 -17.56 10.44
CA THR A 4 -40.02 -16.12 10.35
C THR A 4 -39.43 -15.34 11.52
N THR A 5 -39.59 -15.83 12.75
CA THR A 5 -39.00 -15.22 13.95
C THR A 5 -37.47 -15.20 13.88
N ILE A 6 -36.84 -16.25 13.36
CA ILE A 6 -35.38 -16.30 13.15
C ILE A 6 -34.92 -15.20 12.18
N ILE A 7 -35.61 -15.03 11.05
CA ILE A 7 -35.28 -14.01 10.05
C ILE A 7 -35.37 -12.59 10.65
N TYR A 8 -36.44 -12.29 11.38
CA TYR A 8 -36.58 -10.97 12.01
C TYR A 8 -35.50 -10.69 13.05
N TYR A 9 -35.16 -11.66 13.90
CA TYR A 9 -34.07 -11.50 14.86
C TYR A 9 -32.72 -11.33 14.17
N LEU A 10 -32.46 -12.07 13.09
CA LEU A 10 -31.23 -11.93 12.31
C LEU A 10 -31.12 -10.53 11.68
N ALA A 11 -32.17 -10.07 11.01
CA ALA A 11 -32.21 -8.75 10.38
C ALA A 11 -32.06 -7.61 11.42
N ALA A 12 -32.73 -7.72 12.57
CA ALA A 12 -32.59 -6.76 13.67
C ALA A 12 -31.17 -6.76 14.25
N SER A 13 -30.61 -7.94 14.52
CA SER A 13 -29.25 -8.07 15.06
C SER A 13 -28.19 -7.51 14.10
N LEU A 14 -28.28 -7.84 12.81
CA LEU A 14 -27.38 -7.30 11.78
C LEU A 14 -27.54 -5.79 11.63
N SER A 15 -28.76 -5.26 11.73
CA SER A 15 -29.00 -3.80 11.69
C SER A 15 -28.32 -3.09 12.87
N ILE A 16 -28.40 -3.66 14.08
CA ILE A 16 -27.69 -3.15 15.25
C ILE A 16 -26.17 -3.19 15.02
N ILE A 17 -25.64 -4.30 14.50
CA ILE A 17 -24.19 -4.43 14.21
C ILE A 17 -23.74 -3.39 13.16
N VAL A 18 -24.52 -3.18 12.09
CA VAL A 18 -24.24 -2.15 11.08
C VAL A 18 -24.21 -0.75 11.69
N LEU A 19 -25.17 -0.43 12.57
CA LEU A 19 -25.23 0.86 13.28
C LEU A 19 -24.03 1.05 14.22
N ILE A 20 -23.69 0.03 15.03
CA ILE A 20 -22.52 0.05 15.91
C ILE A 20 -21.26 0.26 15.08
N ARG A 21 -21.09 -0.50 14.00
CA ARG A 21 -19.94 -0.37 13.10
C ARG A 21 -19.84 1.04 12.53
N TRP A 22 -20.95 1.60 12.05
CA TRP A 22 -20.95 2.95 11.48
C TRP A 22 -20.52 3.99 12.52
N ARG A 23 -21.03 3.87 13.75
CA ARG A 23 -20.61 4.72 14.88
C ARG A 23 -19.12 4.53 15.22
N LEU A 24 -18.62 3.29 15.23
CA LEU A 24 -17.21 2.98 15.47
C LEU A 24 -16.30 3.55 14.38
N LEU A 25 -16.67 3.47 13.11
CA LEU A 25 -15.92 4.10 12.04
C LEU A 25 -15.88 5.63 12.17
N ALA A 26 -17.03 6.25 12.47
CA ALA A 26 -17.09 7.70 12.66
C ALA A 26 -16.24 8.14 13.85
N PHE A 27 -16.27 7.37 14.94
CA PHE A 27 -15.41 7.57 16.11
C PHE A 27 -13.93 7.42 15.75
N ALA A 28 -13.55 6.32 15.09
CA ALA A 28 -12.17 6.06 14.68
C ALA A 28 -11.64 7.16 13.76
N GLN A 29 -12.45 7.62 12.80
CA GLN A 29 -12.08 8.73 11.93
C GLN A 29 -11.93 10.05 12.70
N LYS A 30 -12.86 10.37 13.61
CA LYS A 30 -12.82 11.59 14.43
C LYS A 30 -11.56 11.64 15.30
N HIS A 31 -11.17 10.50 15.86
CA HIS A 31 -10.01 10.37 16.75
C HIS A 31 -8.72 9.93 16.04
N GLN A 32 -8.71 9.88 14.69
CA GLN A 32 -7.54 9.50 13.88
C GLN A 32 -7.01 8.07 14.13
N PHE A 33 -7.86 7.15 14.61
CA PHE A 33 -7.57 5.71 14.74
C PHE A 33 -7.63 5.02 13.37
N TRP A 34 -6.78 5.45 12.43
CA TRP A 34 -6.83 5.04 11.02
C TRP A 34 -6.54 3.55 10.80
N THR A 35 -5.65 2.95 11.62
CA THR A 35 -5.39 1.51 11.55
C THR A 35 -6.65 0.71 11.89
N LEU A 36 -7.39 1.08 12.94
CA LEU A 36 -8.69 0.48 13.27
C LEU A 36 -9.71 0.70 12.15
N TRP A 37 -9.78 1.94 11.63
CA TRP A 37 -10.72 2.32 10.60
C TRP A 37 -10.57 1.47 9.33
N PHE A 38 -9.33 1.26 8.85
CA PHE A 38 -9.11 0.41 7.68
C PHE A 38 -9.44 -1.06 7.97
N ARG A 39 -9.11 -1.58 9.15
CA ARG A 39 -9.45 -2.96 9.53
C ARG A 39 -10.94 -3.20 9.52
N LEU A 40 -11.70 -2.33 10.17
CA LEU A 40 -13.16 -2.39 10.19
C LEU A 40 -13.76 -2.22 8.79
N SER A 41 -13.06 -1.54 7.88
CA SER A 41 -13.47 -1.44 6.48
C SER A 41 -13.32 -2.75 5.72
N LEU A 42 -12.37 -3.64 6.05
CA LEU A 42 -12.20 -4.92 5.36
C LEU A 42 -13.40 -5.87 5.51
N TYR A 43 -14.12 -5.77 6.63
CA TYR A 43 -15.29 -6.60 6.92
C TYR A 43 -16.59 -6.02 6.35
N GLU A 44 -16.56 -4.78 5.87
CA GLU A 44 -17.72 -4.05 5.39
C GLU A 44 -18.51 -4.79 4.28
N PRO A 45 -17.87 -5.34 3.24
CA PRO A 45 -18.60 -6.04 2.19
C PRO A 45 -19.43 -7.21 2.70
N TYR A 46 -18.89 -7.98 3.66
CA TYR A 46 -19.59 -9.15 4.20
C TYR A 46 -20.74 -8.74 5.09
N LEU A 47 -20.49 -7.84 6.04
CA LEU A 47 -21.51 -7.37 6.97
C LEU A 47 -22.67 -6.72 6.23
N LEU A 48 -22.38 -5.83 5.28
CA LEU A 48 -23.40 -5.13 4.51
C LEU A 48 -24.16 -6.08 3.59
N SER A 49 -23.50 -7.04 2.93
CA SER A 49 -24.20 -8.01 2.07
C SER A 49 -25.11 -8.94 2.88
N SER A 50 -24.64 -9.44 4.03
CA SER A 50 -25.46 -10.26 4.93
C SER A 50 -26.64 -9.47 5.49
N TRP A 51 -26.42 -8.21 5.88
CA TRP A 51 -27.47 -7.32 6.34
C TRP A 51 -28.52 -7.05 5.26
N SER A 52 -28.12 -6.76 4.02
CA SER A 52 -29.04 -6.51 2.91
C SER A 52 -29.88 -7.75 2.56
N ALA A 53 -29.28 -8.94 2.55
CA ALA A 53 -30.00 -10.19 2.31
C ALA A 53 -31.02 -10.49 3.43
N ALA A 54 -30.62 -10.37 4.70
CA ALA A 54 -31.51 -10.58 5.83
C ALA A 54 -32.67 -9.56 5.85
N SER A 55 -32.36 -8.29 5.54
CA SER A 55 -33.36 -7.22 5.47
C SER A 55 -34.36 -7.44 4.33
N LEU A 56 -33.89 -7.93 3.18
CA LEU A 56 -34.76 -8.28 2.05
C LEU A 56 -35.73 -9.39 2.43
N LEU A 57 -35.25 -10.48 3.04
CA LEU A 57 -36.09 -11.60 3.49
C LEU A 57 -37.14 -11.11 4.51
N ALA A 58 -36.72 -10.37 5.53
CA ALA A 58 -37.63 -9.82 6.54
C ALA A 58 -38.70 -8.89 5.94
N THR A 59 -38.29 -8.04 4.99
CA THR A 59 -39.21 -7.09 4.32
C THR A 59 -40.18 -7.82 3.38
N THR A 60 -39.71 -8.87 2.70
CA THR A 60 -40.54 -9.68 1.79
C THR A 60 -41.62 -10.42 2.56
N GLU A 61 -41.25 -11.05 3.68
CA GLU A 61 -42.19 -11.70 4.60
C GLU A 61 -43.21 -10.71 5.16
N ALA A 62 -42.75 -9.54 5.63
CA ALA A 62 -43.64 -8.50 6.15
C ALA A 62 -44.61 -7.98 5.07
N ALA A 63 -44.11 -7.75 3.85
CA ALA A 63 -44.92 -7.28 2.73
C ALA A 63 -45.94 -8.33 2.28
N TYR A 64 -45.57 -9.62 2.28
CA TYR A 64 -46.49 -10.72 1.99
C TYR A 64 -47.58 -10.85 3.06
N GLY A 65 -47.22 -10.77 4.35
CA GLY A 65 -48.18 -10.73 5.45
C GLY A 65 -49.15 -9.53 5.35
N PHE A 66 -48.64 -8.36 4.93
CA PHE A 66 -49.46 -7.17 4.70
C PHE A 66 -50.41 -7.35 3.52
N ALA A 67 -49.99 -8.01 2.43
CA ALA A 67 -50.85 -8.32 1.28
C ALA A 67 -52.00 -9.28 1.62
N GLN A 68 -51.86 -10.08 2.68
CA GLN A 68 -52.89 -10.99 3.17
C GLN A 68 -53.82 -10.33 4.21
N HIS A 69 -53.52 -9.12 4.68
CA HIS A 69 -54.27 -8.48 5.75
C HIS A 69 -55.70 -8.10 5.29
N PRO A 70 -56.75 -8.42 6.06
CA PRO A 70 -58.15 -8.26 5.64
C PRO A 70 -58.53 -6.82 5.24
N VAL A 71 -57.91 -5.83 5.88
CA VAL A 71 -58.15 -4.39 5.65
C VAL A 71 -57.67 -3.92 4.27
N LEU A 72 -56.81 -4.70 3.60
CA LEU A 72 -56.15 -4.33 2.35
C LEU A 72 -56.59 -5.23 1.18
N GLN A 73 -57.75 -5.88 1.27
CA GLN A 73 -58.30 -6.71 0.20
C GLN A 73 -58.92 -5.86 -0.93
N GLY A 74 -58.08 -5.09 -1.64
CA GLY A 74 -58.42 -4.39 -2.89
C GLY A 74 -57.67 -4.94 -4.09
N ASN A 75 -58.26 -4.86 -5.30
CA ASN A 75 -57.75 -5.47 -6.53
C ASN A 75 -56.34 -4.98 -6.96
N TYR A 76 -55.88 -3.81 -6.49
CA TYR A 76 -54.59 -3.22 -6.89
C TYR A 76 -53.45 -3.46 -5.87
N ASN A 77 -53.72 -4.08 -4.72
CA ASN A 77 -52.73 -4.17 -3.63
C ASN A 77 -51.69 -5.27 -3.85
N ARG A 78 -52.06 -6.39 -4.48
CA ARG A 78 -51.12 -7.49 -4.75
C ARG A 78 -50.03 -7.09 -5.78
N PRO A 79 -50.36 -6.50 -6.94
CA PRO A 79 -49.34 -6.04 -7.88
C PRO A 79 -48.37 -5.02 -7.28
N LEU A 80 -48.85 -4.08 -6.45
CA LEU A 80 -48.00 -3.09 -5.78
C LEU A 80 -47.02 -3.74 -4.79
N VAL A 81 -47.46 -4.73 -4.02
CA VAL A 81 -46.59 -5.48 -3.11
C VAL A 81 -45.51 -6.25 -3.87
N PHE A 82 -45.87 -6.94 -4.96
CA PHE A 82 -44.89 -7.63 -5.80
C PHE A 82 -43.91 -6.66 -6.48
N LEU A 83 -44.38 -5.47 -6.89
CA LEU A 83 -43.52 -4.42 -7.44
C LEU A 83 -42.54 -3.89 -6.39
N LEU A 84 -42.99 -3.68 -5.15
CA LEU A 84 -42.13 -3.28 -4.03
C LEU A 84 -41.05 -4.33 -3.73
N ILE A 85 -41.44 -5.61 -3.66
CA ILE A 85 -40.50 -6.73 -3.47
C ILE A 85 -39.48 -6.77 -4.61
N GLY A 86 -39.95 -6.65 -5.86
CA GLY A 86 -39.09 -6.62 -7.04
C GLY A 86 -38.09 -5.45 -7.03
N ALA A 87 -38.55 -4.24 -6.68
CA ALA A 87 -37.70 -3.06 -6.56
C ALA A 87 -36.64 -3.23 -5.45
N MET A 88 -37.03 -3.75 -4.29
CA MET A 88 -36.12 -4.05 -3.18
C MET A 88 -35.09 -5.12 -3.56
N TYR A 89 -35.51 -6.14 -4.31
CA TYR A 89 -34.61 -7.18 -4.81
C TYR A 89 -33.53 -6.60 -5.73
N VAL A 90 -33.92 -5.77 -6.71
CA VAL A 90 -32.97 -5.09 -7.61
C VAL A 90 -32.01 -4.19 -6.84
N PHE A 91 -32.51 -3.41 -5.88
CA PHE A 91 -31.68 -2.55 -5.04
C PHE A 91 -30.65 -3.36 -4.23
N VAL A 92 -31.08 -4.47 -3.62
CA VAL A 92 -30.20 -5.34 -2.84
C VAL A 92 -29.15 -6.00 -3.74
N LEU A 93 -29.53 -6.47 -4.92
CA LEU A 93 -28.57 -7.04 -5.88
C LEU A 93 -27.51 -6.02 -6.31
N ASP A 94 -27.90 -4.80 -6.69
CA ASP A 94 -26.95 -3.73 -7.06
C ASP A 94 -26.03 -3.40 -5.89
N PHE A 95 -26.57 -3.27 -4.68
CA PHE A 95 -25.80 -2.96 -3.49
C PHE A 95 -24.82 -4.07 -3.08
N VAL A 96 -25.26 -5.33 -3.11
CA VAL A 96 -24.42 -6.50 -2.83
C VAL A 96 -23.31 -6.61 -3.88
N TYR A 97 -23.65 -6.46 -5.16
CA TYR A 97 -22.69 -6.47 -6.25
C TYR A 97 -21.60 -5.40 -6.08
N ARG A 98 -22.00 -4.15 -5.79
CA ARG A 98 -21.05 -3.05 -5.52
C ARG A 98 -20.18 -3.32 -4.30
N SER A 99 -20.77 -3.86 -3.23
CA SER A 99 -20.05 -4.21 -2.00
C SER A 99 -18.98 -5.26 -2.26
N PHE A 100 -19.31 -6.32 -3.02
CA PHE A 100 -18.36 -7.36 -3.39
C PHE A 100 -17.28 -6.86 -4.35
N ARG A 101 -17.62 -6.00 -5.32
CA ARG A 101 -16.64 -5.39 -6.22
C ARG A 101 -15.61 -4.57 -5.42
N ASN A 102 -16.07 -3.81 -4.44
CA ASN A 102 -15.21 -2.98 -3.60
C ASN A 102 -14.33 -3.79 -2.62
N ARG A 103 -14.65 -5.06 -2.36
CA ARG A 103 -13.85 -5.92 -1.46
C ARG A 103 -12.39 -6.00 -1.87
N ARG A 104 -12.11 -6.16 -3.17
CA ARG A 104 -10.73 -6.23 -3.69
C ARG A 104 -10.01 -4.91 -3.45
N TYR A 105 -10.65 -3.80 -3.80
CA TYR A 105 -10.13 -2.46 -3.56
C TYR A 105 -9.83 -2.21 -2.07
N LEU A 106 -10.74 -2.56 -1.15
CA LEU A 106 -10.54 -2.37 0.29
C LEU A 106 -9.33 -3.15 0.81
N ARG A 107 -9.08 -4.35 0.27
CA ARG A 107 -7.89 -5.16 0.58
C ARG A 107 -6.61 -4.52 0.04
N LEU A 108 -6.62 -4.08 -1.22
CA LEU A 108 -5.50 -3.36 -1.80
C LEU A 108 -5.21 -2.07 -1.05
N ARG A 109 -6.25 -1.35 -0.63
CA ARG A 109 -6.13 -0.13 0.18
C ARG A 109 -5.50 -0.44 1.53
N TRP A 110 -5.92 -1.50 2.21
CA TRP A 110 -5.26 -1.94 3.44
C TRP A 110 -3.77 -2.23 3.21
N ASN A 111 -3.43 -3.02 2.19
CA ASN A 111 -2.03 -3.36 1.90
C ASN A 111 -1.21 -2.11 1.53
N ALA A 112 -1.75 -1.25 0.66
CA ALA A 112 -1.12 -0.01 0.23
C ALA A 112 -0.86 0.97 1.38
N TRP A 113 -1.69 0.98 2.43
CA TRP A 113 -1.55 1.90 3.56
C TRP A 113 -0.82 1.31 4.77
N THR A 114 -0.77 -0.01 4.91
CA THR A 114 -0.31 -0.69 6.14
C THR A 114 0.81 -1.71 5.97
N GLY A 115 1.32 -1.89 4.75
CA GLY A 115 2.48 -2.74 4.51
C GLY A 115 3.77 -2.16 5.12
N GLN A 116 4.92 -2.66 4.65
CA GLN A 116 6.23 -2.21 5.11
C GLN A 116 6.40 -0.69 4.95
N SER A 117 7.22 -0.09 5.79
CA SER A 117 7.38 1.36 5.84
C SER A 117 8.86 1.72 5.93
N ARG A 118 9.20 2.87 5.37
CA ARG A 118 10.53 3.43 5.44
C ARG A 118 10.55 4.64 6.35
N THR A 119 11.52 4.66 7.25
CA THR A 119 11.71 5.78 8.17
C THR A 119 13.18 6.17 8.18
N GLY A 120 13.46 7.46 8.24
CA GLY A 120 14.81 7.97 8.46
C GLY A 120 15.17 7.89 9.94
N ILE A 121 16.32 7.30 10.25
CA ILE A 121 16.87 7.24 11.61
C ILE A 121 18.25 7.91 11.62
N SER A 122 18.73 8.27 12.81
CA SER A 122 20.06 8.84 12.95
C SER A 122 21.15 7.75 12.83
N PRO A 123 22.36 8.05 12.31
CA PRO A 123 23.41 7.05 12.10
C PRO A 123 23.85 6.29 13.34
N ASP A 124 23.90 6.96 14.48
CA ASP A 124 24.19 6.40 15.80
C ASP A 124 23.17 5.35 16.24
N MET A 125 21.94 5.41 15.73
CA MET A 125 20.91 4.40 15.99
C MET A 125 21.12 3.11 15.18
N ALA A 126 21.80 3.19 14.04
CA ALA A 126 21.93 2.07 13.10
C ALA A 126 22.65 0.85 13.71
N GLN A 127 23.53 1.08 14.69
CA GLN A 127 24.25 0.01 15.40
C GLN A 127 23.34 -0.89 16.25
N TYR A 128 22.16 -0.39 16.65
CA TYR A 128 21.20 -1.14 17.47
C TYR A 128 20.22 -1.96 16.63
N ILE A 129 20.27 -1.82 15.30
CA ILE A 129 19.45 -2.62 14.40
C ILE A 129 19.94 -4.06 14.42
N GLY A 130 18.99 -4.97 14.61
CA GLY A 130 19.26 -6.40 14.72
C GLY A 130 18.21 -7.26 14.05
N THR A 131 18.23 -8.52 14.47
CA THR A 131 17.26 -9.55 14.09
C THR A 131 15.87 -9.25 14.67
N PRO A 132 14.80 -9.89 14.17
CA PRO A 132 13.48 -9.79 14.78
C PRO A 132 13.47 -10.10 16.29
N GLU A 133 14.34 -10.99 16.75
CA GLU A 133 14.53 -11.32 18.16
C GLU A 133 15.13 -10.15 18.95
N ASP A 134 16.15 -9.47 18.41
CA ASP A 134 16.76 -8.28 19.03
C ASP A 134 15.71 -7.18 19.22
N TRP A 135 14.85 -6.97 18.23
CA TRP A 135 13.75 -6.02 18.30
C TRP A 135 12.71 -6.38 19.37
N LYS A 136 12.37 -7.67 19.50
CA LYS A 136 11.45 -8.14 20.55
C LYS A 136 12.03 -7.92 21.94
N ILE A 137 13.31 -8.22 22.14
CA ILE A 137 14.00 -7.97 23.42
C ILE A 137 13.99 -6.47 23.71
N MET A 138 14.24 -5.62 22.72
CA MET A 138 14.20 -4.16 22.87
C MET A 138 12.81 -3.67 23.31
N ALA A 139 11.74 -4.20 22.70
CA ALA A 139 10.36 -3.85 23.02
C ALA A 139 9.91 -4.36 24.40
N GLN A 140 10.45 -5.48 24.88
CA GLN A 140 10.12 -6.07 26.18
C GLN A 140 10.73 -5.33 27.37
N ASN A 141 11.73 -4.47 27.17
CA ASN A 141 12.42 -3.73 28.24
C ASN A 141 11.55 -2.65 28.93
N GLY A 142 10.22 -2.69 28.78
CA GLY A 142 9.29 -1.86 29.56
C GLY A 142 9.31 -0.36 29.25
N LEU A 143 9.83 0.01 28.07
CA LEU A 143 9.83 1.41 27.63
C LEU A 143 8.41 1.80 27.21
N ASN A 144 7.82 2.73 27.95
CA ASN A 144 6.51 3.31 27.63
C ASN A 144 6.70 4.47 26.66
N PHE A 145 6.08 4.37 25.49
CA PHE A 145 6.07 5.42 24.48
C PHE A 145 4.64 5.92 24.28
N ASP A 146 4.50 7.24 24.13
CA ASP A 146 3.24 7.84 23.72
C ASP A 146 2.94 7.43 22.28
N SER A 147 2.02 6.48 22.11
CA SER A 147 1.60 6.02 20.78
C SER A 147 0.71 7.06 20.11
N HIS A 148 1.07 7.44 18.88
CA HIS A 148 0.19 8.28 18.06
C HIS A 148 -1.12 7.53 17.79
N PRO A 149 -2.30 8.18 17.74
CA PRO A 149 -3.58 7.50 17.50
C PRO A 149 -3.60 6.58 16.27
N VAL A 150 -2.85 6.96 15.22
CA VAL A 150 -2.68 6.15 14.00
C VAL A 150 -2.03 4.79 14.25
N ASP A 151 -1.12 4.73 15.21
CA ASP A 151 -0.36 3.53 15.55
C ASP A 151 -1.15 2.60 16.49
N GLN A 152 -2.21 3.11 17.13
CA GLN A 152 -3.05 2.36 18.05
C GLN A 152 -4.01 1.42 17.32
N PHE A 153 -4.54 0.44 18.06
CA PHE A 153 -5.50 -0.55 17.56
C PHE A 153 -5.00 -1.35 16.35
N SER A 154 -3.67 -1.44 16.23
CA SER A 154 -3.00 -2.43 15.42
C SER A 154 -3.31 -3.86 15.88
N GLY A 155 -3.97 -4.09 17.04
CA GLY A 155 -4.76 -5.25 17.49
C GLY A 155 -4.40 -6.71 17.10
N GLY A 156 -4.56 -7.60 18.08
CA GLY A 156 -4.42 -9.07 18.02
C GLY A 156 -3.60 -9.57 19.21
N TYR A 157 -3.85 -10.79 19.72
CA TYR A 157 -2.90 -11.52 20.58
C TYR A 157 -1.69 -11.91 19.72
N SER A 158 -0.94 -10.90 19.32
CA SER A 158 0.09 -10.99 18.30
C SER A 158 1.42 -10.83 19.00
N ALA A 159 2.30 -11.81 18.85
CA ALA A 159 3.70 -11.73 19.31
C ALA A 159 4.54 -10.68 18.54
N LEU A 160 3.88 -9.76 17.81
CA LEU A 160 4.49 -8.69 17.03
C LEU A 160 4.57 -7.40 17.85
N ILE A 161 5.57 -6.59 17.52
CA ILE A 161 5.92 -5.35 18.19
C ILE A 161 4.95 -4.25 17.76
N THR A 162 4.38 -3.55 18.74
CA THR A 162 3.41 -2.45 18.53
C THR A 162 4.05 -1.07 18.57
N GLN A 163 5.23 -0.96 19.19
CA GLN A 163 5.98 0.29 19.32
C GLN A 163 6.58 0.73 17.98
N ASP A 164 6.80 2.03 17.83
CA ASP A 164 7.52 2.59 16.67
C ASP A 164 9.01 2.18 16.73
N PRO A 165 9.61 1.68 15.63
CA PRO A 165 11.00 1.30 15.61
C PRO A 165 11.95 2.47 15.87
N ALA A 166 11.63 3.69 15.41
CA ALA A 166 12.47 4.85 15.66
C ALA A 166 12.45 5.25 17.15
N ASP A 167 11.29 5.13 17.81
CA ASP A 167 11.17 5.40 19.24
C ASP A 167 11.93 4.36 20.07
N LEU A 168 11.83 3.07 19.71
CA LEU A 168 12.60 2.00 20.32
C LEU A 168 14.11 2.23 20.20
N LEU A 169 14.59 2.55 19.00
CA LEU A 169 15.99 2.85 18.77
C LEU A 169 16.44 4.07 19.56
N LYS A 170 15.65 5.14 19.57
CA LYS A 170 15.97 6.36 20.30
C LYS A 170 16.11 6.10 21.79
N ALA A 171 15.15 5.41 22.41
CA ALA A 171 15.24 5.07 23.83
C ALA A 171 16.43 4.14 24.13
N LYS A 172 16.78 3.25 23.20
CA LYS A 172 17.97 2.41 23.35
C LYS A 172 19.27 3.23 23.29
N THR A 173 19.35 4.21 22.38
CA THR A 173 20.46 5.16 22.31
C THR A 173 20.55 5.99 23.60
N ASP A 174 19.42 6.53 24.07
CA ASP A 174 19.37 7.40 25.25
C ASP A 174 19.75 6.67 26.56
N THR A 175 19.44 5.38 26.66
CA THR A 175 19.79 4.56 27.84
C THR A 175 21.24 4.08 27.85
N GLY A 176 21.98 4.21 26.73
CA GLY A 176 23.41 3.90 26.65
C GLY A 176 23.77 2.42 26.89
N VAL A 177 22.78 1.52 27.00
CA VAL A 177 23.02 0.09 27.25
C VAL A 177 23.56 -0.53 25.96
N SER A 178 24.88 -0.52 25.82
CA SER A 178 25.61 -1.19 24.75
C SER A 178 25.24 -2.68 24.75
N ILE A 179 25.03 -3.25 23.57
CA ILE A 179 24.94 -4.71 23.42
C ILE A 179 26.24 -5.31 23.97
N PRO A 180 26.20 -6.37 24.81
CA PRO A 180 27.40 -6.94 25.38
C PRO A 180 28.43 -7.20 24.28
N THR A 181 29.62 -6.63 24.46
CA THR A 181 30.76 -6.56 23.54
C THR A 181 31.30 -7.93 23.08
N GLY A 182 30.70 -9.05 23.52
CA GLY A 182 31.05 -10.41 23.15
C GLY A 182 30.35 -10.98 21.91
N GLN A 183 29.47 -10.24 21.22
CA GLN A 183 28.78 -10.69 19.99
C GLN A 183 29.19 -9.93 18.71
N THR A 184 30.36 -9.28 18.72
CA THR A 184 30.85 -8.39 17.66
C THR A 184 31.47 -9.09 16.43
N THR A 185 31.42 -10.42 16.33
CA THR A 185 32.09 -11.16 15.23
C THR A 185 31.18 -11.66 14.12
N ARG A 186 29.86 -11.43 14.17
CA ARG A 186 29.03 -11.66 13.00
C ARG A 186 28.97 -10.36 12.18
N PRO A 187 29.32 -10.36 10.87
CA PRO A 187 28.92 -9.28 9.99
C PRO A 187 27.40 -9.23 10.03
N ARG A 188 26.85 -8.34 10.85
CA ARG A 188 25.41 -8.18 10.96
C ARG A 188 25.01 -7.53 9.65
N LEU A 189 24.48 -8.33 8.73
CA LEU A 189 23.51 -7.84 7.75
C LEU A 189 22.51 -7.02 8.57
N GLN A 190 22.61 -5.69 8.50
CA GLN A 190 21.73 -4.81 9.26
C GLN A 190 20.35 -4.95 8.65
N SER A 191 19.58 -5.91 9.18
CA SER A 191 18.29 -6.27 8.64
C SER A 191 17.40 -5.02 8.60
N GLY A 192 16.95 -4.66 7.41
CA GLY A 192 16.11 -3.47 7.19
C GLY A 192 16.85 -2.20 6.80
N VAL A 193 18.18 -2.14 6.78
CA VAL A 193 18.91 -0.89 6.45
C VAL A 193 19.24 -0.79 4.97
N TYR A 194 18.81 0.30 4.33
CA TYR A 194 19.40 0.70 3.05
C TYR A 194 20.72 1.43 3.31
N GLN A 195 21.82 0.78 2.94
CA GLN A 195 23.14 1.39 2.83
C GLN A 195 23.16 2.32 1.60
N PRO A 196 23.88 3.47 1.63
CA PRO A 196 25.05 3.75 2.45
C PRO A 196 24.81 4.74 3.59
N THR A 197 25.46 4.49 4.72
CA THR A 197 25.59 5.44 5.82
C THR A 197 26.68 6.46 5.47
N ALA A 198 26.32 7.63 4.95
CA ALA A 198 27.26 8.75 4.93
C ALA A 198 27.44 9.28 6.36
N ASN A 199 28.67 9.63 6.76
CA ASN A 199 28.94 10.13 8.11
C ASN A 199 28.06 11.35 8.42
N GLY A 200 27.25 11.25 9.47
CA GLY A 200 26.33 12.31 9.90
C GLY A 200 25.02 12.43 9.09
N ALA A 201 24.77 11.55 8.11
CA ALA A 201 23.55 11.57 7.31
C ALA A 201 22.58 10.45 7.72
N SER A 202 21.29 10.78 7.87
CA SER A 202 20.26 9.83 8.28
C SER A 202 20.26 8.54 7.44
N VAL A 203 19.93 7.43 8.08
CA VAL A 203 19.88 6.09 7.50
C VAL A 203 18.43 5.70 7.23
N SER A 204 18.16 5.01 6.12
CA SER A 204 16.80 4.59 5.77
C SER A 204 16.55 3.18 6.32
N LEU A 205 15.66 3.08 7.30
CA LEU A 205 15.18 1.83 7.87
C LEU A 205 13.88 1.41 7.18
N LEU A 206 13.91 0.28 6.48
CA LEU A 206 12.74 -0.48 6.08
C LEU A 206 12.31 -1.40 7.23
N TRP A 207 11.08 -1.27 7.68
CA TRP A 207 10.53 -2.06 8.77
C TRP A 207 9.09 -2.50 8.49
N GLY A 208 8.67 -3.56 9.18
CA GLY A 208 7.35 -4.16 9.04
C GLY A 208 7.33 -5.57 9.63
N GLU A 209 6.41 -6.41 9.16
CA GLU A 209 6.22 -7.78 9.66
C GLU A 209 7.47 -8.65 9.53
N ASN A 210 8.31 -8.39 8.51
CA ASN A 210 9.60 -9.06 8.31
C ASN A 210 10.60 -8.84 9.45
N LEU A 211 10.48 -7.72 10.19
CA LEU A 211 11.28 -7.44 11.38
C LEU A 211 10.50 -7.71 12.68
N GLY A 212 9.32 -8.32 12.59
CA GLY A 212 8.46 -8.59 13.75
C GLY A 212 7.57 -7.42 14.17
N PHE A 213 7.50 -6.33 13.40
CA PHE A 213 6.60 -5.22 13.69
C PHE A 213 5.21 -5.45 13.13
N GLN A 214 4.20 -4.96 13.84
CA GLN A 214 2.83 -5.07 13.38
C GLN A 214 2.51 -4.09 12.24
N ARG A 215 1.62 -4.50 11.33
CA ARG A 215 1.05 -3.60 10.32
C ARG A 215 0.30 -2.44 10.98
N ARG A 216 0.66 -1.23 10.55
CA ARG A 216 0.02 0.02 10.97
C ARG A 216 -0.12 0.96 9.79
N CYS A 217 -1.16 1.76 9.80
CA CYS A 217 -1.39 2.79 8.79
C CYS A 217 -0.25 3.80 8.78
N SER A 218 0.24 4.16 7.59
CA SER A 218 1.16 5.29 7.45
C SER A 218 0.56 6.57 8.03
N ARG A 219 1.36 7.32 8.80
CA ARG A 219 0.99 8.66 9.29
C ARG A 219 0.76 9.66 8.15
N GLY A 220 1.22 9.37 6.93
CA GLY A 220 0.92 10.19 5.75
C GLY A 220 -0.57 10.33 5.45
N ILE A 221 -1.42 9.45 6.01
CA ILE A 221 -2.88 9.54 5.86
C ILE A 221 -3.47 10.87 6.34
N ILE A 222 -2.82 11.53 7.30
CA ILE A 222 -3.27 12.82 7.86
C ILE A 222 -3.25 13.92 6.77
N SER A 223 -2.41 13.76 5.75
CA SER A 223 -2.27 14.70 4.64
C SER A 223 -3.21 14.41 3.46
N VAL A 224 -3.94 13.28 3.49
CA VAL A 224 -4.75 12.84 2.36
C VAL A 224 -6.16 13.41 2.43
N PRO A 225 -6.71 13.91 1.30
CA PRO A 225 -8.07 14.42 1.25
C PRO A 225 -9.13 13.39 1.68
N VAL A 226 -10.07 13.81 2.54
CA VAL A 226 -11.12 12.95 3.11
C VAL A 226 -11.98 12.25 2.05
N HIS A 227 -12.14 12.84 0.86
CA HIS A 227 -12.92 12.25 -0.22
C HIS A 227 -12.32 10.94 -0.76
N LEU A 228 -11.01 10.72 -0.56
CA LEU A 228 -10.32 9.47 -0.94
C LEU A 228 -10.51 8.34 0.07
N PHE A 229 -11.09 8.61 1.25
CA PHE A 229 -11.37 7.59 2.27
C PHE A 229 -12.74 6.94 2.11
N LYS A 230 -13.51 7.28 1.07
CA LYS A 230 -14.79 6.62 0.81
C LYS A 230 -14.58 5.18 0.33
N THR A 231 -15.63 4.37 0.40
CA THR A 231 -15.63 2.98 -0.12
C THR A 231 -15.51 2.94 -1.64
N SER A 232 -16.06 3.94 -2.33
CA SER A 232 -15.76 4.27 -3.72
C SER A 232 -15.30 5.75 -3.76
N PRO A 233 -13.99 5.99 -3.69
CA PRO A 233 -13.43 7.34 -3.73
C PRO A 233 -13.63 7.99 -5.11
N MET A 234 -13.98 9.27 -5.10
CA MET A 234 -14.16 10.06 -6.31
C MET A 234 -13.36 11.34 -6.18
N LEU A 235 -12.61 11.69 -7.22
CA LEU A 235 -11.94 12.97 -7.33
C LEU A 235 -12.97 14.11 -7.44
N ARG A 236 -12.54 15.34 -7.13
CA ARG A 236 -13.41 16.52 -7.25
C ARG A 236 -13.97 16.74 -8.66
N CYS A 237 -13.26 16.28 -9.69
CA CYS A 237 -13.69 16.34 -11.09
C CYS A 237 -14.67 15.21 -11.48
N GLY A 238 -15.08 14.35 -10.55
CA GLY A 238 -16.00 13.24 -10.84
C GLY A 238 -15.32 12.01 -11.45
N LEU A 239 -13.99 11.95 -11.48
CA LEU A 239 -13.25 10.77 -11.92
C LEU A 239 -13.00 9.79 -10.75
N PRO A 240 -12.86 8.47 -11.03
CA PRO A 240 -12.52 7.47 -10.02
C PRO A 240 -11.20 7.81 -9.29
N GLY A 241 -11.23 7.75 -7.96
CA GLY A 241 -10.12 8.11 -7.06
C GLY A 241 -9.41 6.92 -6.42
N GLU A 242 -9.79 5.68 -6.78
CA GLU A 242 -9.29 4.45 -6.16
C GLU A 242 -7.78 4.36 -6.32
N ALA A 243 -7.31 4.51 -7.55
CA ALA A 243 -5.92 4.38 -7.91
C ALA A 243 -5.04 5.47 -7.27
N VAL A 244 -5.57 6.70 -7.20
CA VAL A 244 -4.93 7.82 -6.48
C VAL A 244 -4.78 7.50 -5.00
N CYS A 245 -5.82 6.95 -4.36
CA CYS A 245 -5.79 6.55 -2.95
C CYS A 245 -4.76 5.44 -2.65
N LEU A 246 -4.60 4.46 -3.56
CA LEU A 246 -3.59 3.41 -3.43
C LEU A 246 -2.16 3.99 -3.55
N ALA A 247 -1.91 4.80 -4.57
CA ALA A 247 -0.60 5.44 -4.77
C ALA A 247 -0.21 6.37 -3.61
N PHE A 248 -1.17 7.11 -3.04
CA PHE A 248 -0.97 7.87 -1.81
C PHE A 248 -0.47 7.00 -0.65
N GLY A 249 -1.10 5.86 -0.42
CA GLY A 249 -0.72 4.95 0.66
C GLY A 249 0.71 4.44 0.51
N ILE A 250 1.07 3.98 -0.70
CA ILE A 250 2.39 3.45 -1.00
C ILE A 250 3.47 4.51 -0.82
N LEU A 251 3.29 5.67 -1.46
CA LEU A 251 4.30 6.72 -1.42
C LEU A 251 4.42 7.36 -0.05
N SER A 252 3.33 7.41 0.73
CA SER A 252 3.39 7.83 2.14
C SER A 252 4.25 6.89 3.00
N ARG A 253 4.36 5.60 2.64
CA ARG A 253 5.24 4.63 3.31
C ARG A 253 6.65 4.56 2.70
N ASN A 254 6.77 4.91 1.42
CA ASN A 254 7.99 4.75 0.63
C ASN A 254 8.61 6.08 0.19
N LYS A 255 8.43 7.14 0.96
CA LYS A 255 8.99 8.47 0.67
C LYS A 255 10.51 8.45 0.50
N GLY A 256 11.22 7.64 1.30
CA GLY A 256 12.68 7.61 1.33
C GLY A 256 13.29 8.83 2.05
N LEU A 257 14.62 8.88 2.11
CA LEU A 257 15.37 9.95 2.80
C LEU A 257 15.48 11.21 1.95
N GLU A 258 15.72 11.04 0.65
CA GLU A 258 15.94 12.13 -0.29
C GLU A 258 15.02 11.95 -1.52
N PRO A 259 13.73 12.32 -1.42
CA PRO A 259 12.77 12.12 -2.50
C PRO A 259 13.11 12.89 -3.78
N ARG A 260 13.85 14.01 -3.64
CA ARG A 260 14.24 14.90 -4.74
C ARG A 260 15.32 14.30 -5.63
N ALA A 261 16.12 13.37 -5.12
CA ALA A 261 17.18 12.71 -5.89
C ALA A 261 16.64 11.60 -6.80
N LEU A 262 15.37 11.22 -6.65
CA LEU A 262 14.76 10.11 -7.38
C LEU A 262 14.54 10.47 -8.85
N ILE A 263 14.87 9.52 -9.73
CA ILE A 263 14.78 9.70 -11.17
C ILE A 263 13.39 9.28 -11.65
N CYS A 264 12.70 10.20 -12.32
CA CYS A 264 11.47 9.93 -13.06
C CYS A 264 11.24 11.01 -14.14
N ASN A 265 11.83 10.81 -15.32
CA ASN A 265 11.81 11.79 -16.42
C ASN A 265 10.55 11.72 -17.30
N LEU A 266 9.49 11.04 -16.84
CA LEU A 266 8.26 10.85 -17.59
C LEU A 266 7.44 12.13 -17.79
N LYS A 267 7.82 13.26 -17.19
CA LYS A 267 7.18 14.56 -17.45
C LYS A 267 7.40 15.05 -18.89
N GLN A 268 8.49 14.64 -19.54
CA GLN A 268 8.79 15.04 -20.91
C GLN A 268 7.91 14.30 -21.93
N LYS A 269 7.46 15.00 -22.96
CA LYS A 269 6.52 14.45 -23.96
C LYS A 269 7.05 13.21 -24.67
N ASN A 270 8.34 13.21 -25.05
CA ASN A 270 8.95 12.10 -25.78
C ASN A 270 9.15 10.88 -24.88
N SER A 271 9.68 11.10 -23.67
CA SER A 271 9.81 10.08 -22.62
C SER A 271 8.47 9.42 -22.30
N PHE A 272 7.42 10.23 -22.09
CA PHE A 272 6.07 9.71 -21.84
C PHE A 272 5.53 8.88 -23.01
N ARG A 273 5.74 9.33 -24.25
CA ARG A 273 5.28 8.58 -25.43
C ARG A 273 5.99 7.23 -25.53
N GLN A 274 7.30 7.18 -25.29
CA GLN A 274 8.05 5.93 -25.28
C GLN A 274 7.59 4.98 -24.17
N TRP A 275 7.29 5.54 -22.98
CA TRP A 275 6.70 4.79 -21.87
C TRP A 275 5.36 4.16 -22.26
N GLU A 276 4.48 4.96 -22.87
CA GLU A 276 3.16 4.54 -23.36
C GLU A 276 3.25 3.44 -24.45
N GLU A 277 4.22 3.54 -25.35
CA GLU A 277 4.39 2.58 -26.46
C GLU A 277 5.07 1.27 -26.02
N ALA A 278 5.82 1.28 -24.90
CA ALA A 278 6.60 0.13 -24.44
C ALA A 278 5.95 -0.66 -23.29
N GLY A 279 4.98 -0.08 -22.59
CA GLY A 279 4.31 -0.66 -21.42
C GLY A 279 3.20 -1.65 -21.74
N ILE A 280 2.52 -2.17 -20.71
CA ILE A 280 1.28 -2.95 -20.88
C ILE A 280 0.16 -2.03 -21.38
N TRP A 281 -0.44 -2.44 -22.49
CA TRP A 281 -1.62 -1.81 -23.08
C TRP A 281 -2.93 -2.31 -22.42
N PRO A 282 -3.96 -1.48 -22.24
CA PRO A 282 -4.04 -0.04 -22.56
C PRO A 282 -3.56 0.86 -21.40
N HIS A 283 -2.92 1.98 -21.73
CA HIS A 283 -2.64 3.07 -20.78
C HIS A 283 -3.85 3.99 -20.61
N PRO A 284 -3.96 4.74 -19.50
CA PRO A 284 -5.12 5.55 -19.26
C PRO A 284 -5.10 6.75 -20.21
N ALA A 285 -6.28 7.24 -20.58
CA ALA A 285 -6.40 8.39 -21.46
C ALA A 285 -5.52 9.55 -20.97
N LYS A 286 -4.78 10.20 -21.89
CA LYS A 286 -3.89 11.35 -21.62
C LYS A 286 -4.53 12.44 -20.75
N THR A 287 -5.85 12.53 -20.77
CA THR A 287 -6.65 13.40 -19.91
C THR A 287 -6.56 13.05 -18.43
N LEU A 288 -6.63 11.76 -18.05
CA LEU A 288 -6.59 11.28 -16.65
C LEU A 288 -5.30 11.68 -15.94
N ARG A 289 -4.18 11.60 -16.65
CA ARG A 289 -2.86 12.01 -16.17
C ARG A 289 -2.85 13.43 -15.60
N SER A 290 -3.45 14.38 -16.32
CA SER A 290 -3.48 15.78 -15.89
C SER A 290 -4.28 15.99 -14.60
N PHE A 291 -5.34 15.19 -14.39
CA PHE A 291 -6.13 15.24 -13.16
C PHE A 291 -5.38 14.61 -12.00
N TYR A 292 -4.75 13.45 -12.19
CA TYR A 292 -3.99 12.75 -11.15
C TYR A 292 -2.77 13.57 -10.72
N TYR A 293 -2.05 14.16 -11.68
CA TYR A 293 -0.92 15.05 -11.40
C TYR A 293 -1.31 16.19 -10.47
N ARG A 294 -2.43 16.87 -10.74
CA ARG A 294 -2.92 17.97 -9.88
C ARG A 294 -3.27 17.52 -8.47
N GLU A 295 -3.71 16.29 -8.27
CA GLU A 295 -3.99 15.77 -6.92
C GLU A 295 -2.70 15.48 -6.16
N PHE A 296 -1.68 14.91 -6.82
CA PHE A 296 -0.38 14.67 -6.18
C PHE A 296 0.43 15.94 -5.97
N GLU A 297 0.37 16.91 -6.88
CA GLU A 297 1.03 18.19 -6.74
C GLU A 297 0.58 18.92 -5.47
N LYS A 298 -0.72 18.91 -5.16
CA LYS A 298 -1.25 19.53 -3.94
C LYS A 298 -0.69 18.90 -2.66
N ALA A 299 -0.42 17.60 -2.67
CA ALA A 299 0.00 16.86 -1.47
C ALA A 299 1.53 16.73 -1.35
N PHE A 300 2.25 16.69 -2.47
CA PHE A 300 3.67 16.34 -2.54
C PHE A 300 4.55 17.41 -3.20
N SER A 301 4.05 18.64 -3.41
CA SER A 301 4.80 19.75 -4.03
C SER A 301 6.22 19.95 -3.49
N LEU A 302 6.43 19.77 -2.17
CA LEU A 302 7.73 19.97 -1.54
C LEU A 302 8.74 18.83 -1.79
N LEU A 303 8.29 17.70 -2.32
CA LEU A 303 9.09 16.48 -2.52
C LEU A 303 9.77 16.42 -3.89
N GLY A 304 9.44 17.34 -4.80
CA GLY A 304 10.04 17.46 -6.12
C GLY A 304 9.20 16.87 -7.25
N ASP A 305 9.41 17.37 -8.46
CA ASP A 305 8.64 17.02 -9.66
C ASP A 305 8.74 15.54 -10.03
N SER A 306 9.92 14.93 -9.86
CA SER A 306 10.12 13.51 -10.15
C SER A 306 9.30 12.62 -9.21
N TYR A 307 9.10 13.04 -7.96
CA TYR A 307 8.25 12.35 -7.00
C TYR A 307 6.77 12.43 -7.39
N ILE A 308 6.30 13.62 -7.77
CA ILE A 308 4.92 13.85 -8.23
C ILE A 308 4.65 13.06 -9.52
N THR A 309 5.63 13.03 -10.43
CA THR A 309 5.56 12.26 -11.67
C THR A 309 5.45 10.78 -11.37
N ALA A 310 6.34 10.22 -10.53
CA ALA A 310 6.27 8.82 -10.12
C ALA A 310 4.93 8.47 -9.44
N ALA A 311 4.39 9.36 -8.59
CA ALA A 311 3.08 9.21 -7.98
C ALA A 311 1.95 9.15 -9.01
N THR A 312 2.01 10.04 -9.99
CA THR A 312 1.04 10.11 -11.08
C THR A 312 1.07 8.83 -11.89
N GLU A 313 2.24 8.39 -12.33
CA GLU A 313 2.38 7.18 -13.16
C GLU A 313 2.04 5.91 -12.39
N LEU A 314 2.36 5.84 -11.10
CA LEU A 314 1.95 4.72 -10.24
C LEU A 314 0.42 4.63 -10.13
N ALA A 315 -0.26 5.76 -9.93
CA ALA A 315 -1.72 5.80 -9.89
C ALA A 315 -2.33 5.44 -11.24
N LEU A 316 -1.74 5.88 -12.35
CA LEU A 316 -2.18 5.52 -13.69
C LEU A 316 -2.08 4.00 -13.92
N LEU A 317 -0.94 3.38 -13.55
CA LEU A 317 -0.79 1.92 -13.62
C LEU A 317 -1.83 1.19 -12.77
N PHE A 318 -2.16 1.67 -11.56
CA PHE A 318 -3.21 1.07 -10.74
C PHE A 318 -4.62 1.25 -11.30
N ALA A 319 -4.86 2.28 -12.12
CA ALA A 319 -6.15 2.45 -12.77
C ALA A 319 -6.38 1.42 -13.87
N ASP A 320 -5.32 0.94 -14.52
CA ASP A 320 -5.40 0.00 -15.64
C ASP A 320 -5.25 -1.48 -15.24
N LEU A 321 -4.46 -1.75 -14.19
CA LEU A 321 -4.13 -3.13 -13.79
C LEU A 321 -5.25 -3.82 -13.01
N ASP A 322 -5.41 -5.13 -13.22
CA ASP A 322 -6.33 -5.94 -12.42
C ASP A 322 -5.90 -5.98 -10.95
N SER A 323 -6.88 -5.99 -10.05
CA SER A 323 -6.64 -5.99 -8.61
C SER A 323 -5.82 -7.20 -8.12
N SER A 324 -5.87 -8.34 -8.83
CA SER A 324 -5.05 -9.51 -8.48
C SER A 324 -3.56 -9.27 -8.73
N LEU A 325 -3.20 -8.67 -9.86
CA LEU A 325 -1.80 -8.32 -10.19
C LEU A 325 -1.24 -7.28 -9.23
N ILE A 326 -2.04 -6.26 -8.90
CA ILE A 326 -1.65 -5.25 -7.90
C ILE A 326 -1.43 -5.91 -6.53
N GLY A 327 -2.32 -6.85 -6.15
CA GLY A 327 -2.21 -7.59 -4.91
C GLY A 327 -0.93 -8.43 -4.84
N GLU A 328 -0.65 -9.22 -5.88
CA GLU A 328 0.55 -10.03 -5.99
C GLU A 328 1.83 -9.16 -5.95
N TRP A 329 1.82 -8.03 -6.65
CA TRP A 329 2.94 -7.08 -6.67
C TRP A 329 3.22 -6.48 -5.27
N LEU A 330 2.17 -6.12 -4.52
CA LEU A 330 2.28 -5.65 -3.13
C LEU A 330 2.73 -6.76 -2.17
N ASP A 331 2.23 -7.99 -2.34
CA ASP A 331 2.59 -9.12 -1.48
C ASP A 331 4.08 -9.50 -1.65
N ARG A 332 4.67 -9.22 -2.81
CA ARG A 332 6.11 -9.36 -3.08
C ARG A 332 6.95 -8.17 -2.59
N GLY A 333 6.35 -7.12 -2.04
CA GLY A 333 7.07 -5.93 -1.57
C GLY A 333 7.68 -5.09 -2.69
N PHE A 334 7.17 -5.21 -3.93
CA PHE A 334 7.70 -4.51 -5.09
C PHE A 334 7.38 -3.01 -5.12
N GLU A 335 6.78 -2.46 -4.06
CA GLU A 335 6.77 -1.01 -3.86
C GLU A 335 8.10 -0.48 -3.30
N HIS A 336 8.89 -1.29 -2.60
CA HIS A 336 10.13 -0.85 -1.92
C HIS A 336 11.39 -1.25 -2.68
N GLN A 337 12.47 -0.45 -2.56
CA GLN A 337 13.79 -0.82 -3.08
C GLN A 337 14.17 -2.22 -2.57
N ASP A 338 14.73 -3.06 -3.43
CA ASP A 338 15.12 -4.42 -3.07
C ASP A 338 16.26 -4.41 -2.03
N LEU A 339 15.91 -4.72 -0.78
CA LEU A 339 16.83 -4.73 0.34
C LEU A 339 17.83 -5.89 0.25
N GLU A 340 17.40 -7.07 -0.21
CA GLU A 340 18.28 -8.21 -0.39
C GLU A 340 19.34 -7.90 -1.43
N PHE A 341 18.92 -7.30 -2.55
CA PHE A 341 19.86 -6.80 -3.55
C PHE A 341 20.76 -5.71 -2.98
N ASN A 342 20.26 -4.82 -2.11
CA ASN A 342 21.08 -3.78 -1.47
C ASN A 342 22.24 -4.37 -0.68
N ASN A 343 21.93 -5.36 0.16
CA ASN A 343 22.90 -6.09 0.95
C ASN A 343 23.88 -6.88 0.08
N LEU A 344 23.38 -7.51 -0.99
CA LEU A 344 24.21 -8.27 -1.92
C LEU A 344 25.23 -7.36 -2.61
N SER A 345 24.82 -6.23 -3.18
CA SER A 345 25.77 -5.31 -3.83
C SER A 345 26.83 -4.80 -2.87
N HIS A 346 26.46 -4.46 -1.64
CA HIS A 346 27.43 -4.04 -0.64
C HIS A 346 28.43 -5.16 -0.28
N ALA A 347 27.95 -6.40 -0.11
CA ALA A 347 28.82 -7.55 0.14
C ALA A 347 29.81 -7.80 -1.02
N HIS A 348 29.43 -7.43 -2.25
CA HIS A 348 30.29 -7.49 -3.43
C HIS A 348 31.16 -6.24 -3.65
N GLY A 349 31.17 -5.28 -2.71
CA GLY A 349 32.05 -4.11 -2.74
C GLY A 349 31.45 -2.86 -3.37
N ALA A 350 30.12 -2.72 -3.40
CA ALA A 350 29.47 -1.47 -3.82
C ALA A 350 29.87 -0.30 -2.92
N SER A 351 30.32 0.78 -3.55
CA SER A 351 30.65 2.04 -2.87
C SER A 351 29.38 2.76 -2.38
N PRO A 352 29.50 3.71 -1.45
CA PRO A 352 28.41 4.61 -1.11
C PRO A 352 27.79 5.31 -2.33
N GLU A 353 28.61 5.75 -3.27
CA GLU A 353 28.15 6.42 -4.48
C GLU A 353 27.30 5.46 -5.35
N ASP A 354 27.69 4.18 -5.44
CA ASP A 354 26.92 3.16 -6.16
C ASP A 354 25.56 2.91 -5.52
N LEU A 355 25.54 2.80 -4.19
CA LEU A 355 24.30 2.59 -3.44
C LEU A 355 23.37 3.82 -3.52
N SER A 356 23.94 5.02 -3.57
CA SER A 356 23.20 6.26 -3.87
C SER A 356 22.58 6.24 -5.27
N ARG A 357 23.33 5.80 -6.30
CA ARG A 357 22.77 5.62 -7.67
C ARG A 357 21.63 4.62 -7.70
N ARG A 358 21.76 3.51 -6.99
CA ARG A 358 20.67 2.53 -6.83
C ARG A 358 19.44 3.14 -6.18
N TYR A 359 19.63 3.91 -5.11
CA TYR A 359 18.54 4.64 -4.47
C TYR A 359 17.86 5.60 -5.46
N ARG A 360 18.61 6.36 -6.27
CA ARG A 360 18.03 7.26 -7.28
C ARG A 360 17.16 6.53 -8.31
N GLY A 361 17.55 5.32 -8.72
CA GLY A 361 16.84 4.49 -9.69
C GLY A 361 15.62 3.72 -9.16
N HIS A 362 15.40 3.63 -7.84
CA HIS A 362 14.45 2.67 -7.29
C HIS A 362 12.98 2.90 -7.69
N TYR A 363 12.57 4.15 -7.96
CA TYR A 363 11.22 4.45 -8.48
C TYR A 363 11.06 4.02 -9.94
N ALA A 364 12.13 4.07 -10.74
CA ALA A 364 12.11 3.49 -12.07
C ALA A 364 11.89 1.98 -12.01
N ALA A 365 12.64 1.28 -11.16
CA ALA A 365 12.48 -0.15 -10.95
C ALA A 365 11.07 -0.52 -10.45
N MET A 366 10.51 0.28 -9.54
CA MET A 366 9.13 0.14 -9.05
C MET A 366 8.12 0.24 -10.20
N LEU A 367 8.15 1.33 -10.97
CA LEU A 367 7.21 1.56 -12.08
C LEU A 367 7.35 0.50 -13.17
N ILE A 368 8.58 0.10 -13.54
CA ILE A 368 8.82 -0.92 -14.56
C ILE A 368 8.30 -2.29 -14.11
N SER A 369 8.60 -2.67 -12.85
CA SER A 369 8.15 -3.96 -12.31
C SER A 369 6.62 -4.09 -12.33
N LEU A 370 5.91 -2.97 -12.08
CA LEU A 370 4.45 -2.93 -12.12
C LEU A 370 3.92 -2.87 -13.56
N SER A 371 4.55 -2.05 -14.41
CA SER A 371 4.21 -1.89 -15.84
C SER A 371 4.39 -3.18 -16.63
N LEU A 372 5.20 -4.12 -16.15
CA LEU A 372 5.38 -5.45 -16.74
C LEU A 372 4.88 -6.58 -15.82
N SER A 373 4.05 -6.27 -14.82
CA SER A 373 3.61 -7.23 -13.79
C SER A 373 2.80 -8.41 -14.33
N ALA A 374 2.08 -8.23 -15.46
CA ALA A 374 1.37 -9.33 -16.14
C ALA A 374 2.29 -10.48 -16.60
N ARG A 375 3.61 -10.28 -16.60
CA ARG A 375 4.60 -11.35 -16.87
C ARG A 375 4.93 -12.20 -15.64
N HIS A 376 4.31 -11.93 -14.49
CA HIS A 376 4.48 -12.63 -13.21
C HIS A 376 5.94 -12.76 -12.73
N SER A 377 6.84 -11.84 -13.14
CA SER A 377 8.25 -11.85 -12.75
C SER A 377 8.44 -11.81 -11.23
N ALA A 378 9.20 -12.76 -10.68
CA ALA A 378 9.54 -12.84 -9.26
C ALA A 378 10.69 -11.90 -8.85
N ILE A 379 11.28 -11.15 -9.80
CA ILE A 379 12.50 -10.36 -9.58
C ILE A 379 12.26 -8.94 -10.06
N ARG A 380 12.67 -7.92 -9.28
CA ARG A 380 12.65 -6.50 -9.68
C ARG A 380 13.83 -6.16 -10.60
N PRO A 381 13.66 -5.24 -11.56
CA PRO A 381 14.68 -4.89 -12.56
C PRO A 381 15.73 -3.90 -12.01
N GLU A 382 16.26 -4.16 -10.82
CA GLU A 382 17.11 -3.22 -10.10
C GLU A 382 18.49 -3.05 -10.73
N LEU A 383 19.10 -4.14 -11.22
CA LEU A 383 20.45 -4.10 -11.79
C LEU A 383 20.44 -3.46 -13.19
N VAL A 384 19.46 -3.80 -14.04
CA VAL A 384 19.35 -3.19 -15.38
C VAL A 384 19.03 -1.69 -15.27
N VAL A 385 18.23 -1.28 -14.27
CA VAL A 385 17.98 0.13 -13.95
C VAL A 385 19.25 0.81 -13.46
N PHE A 386 20.02 0.17 -12.57
CA PHE A 386 21.30 0.69 -12.11
C PHE A 386 22.28 0.96 -13.26
N ASP A 387 22.40 0.03 -14.21
CA ASP A 387 23.25 0.21 -15.41
C ASP A 387 22.83 1.45 -16.24
N ALA A 388 21.54 1.79 -16.26
CA ALA A 388 21.05 3.01 -16.91
C ALA A 388 21.36 4.27 -16.10
N VAL A 389 21.29 4.23 -14.77
CA VAL A 389 21.68 5.36 -13.92
C VAL A 389 23.19 5.64 -14.05
N CYS A 390 24.03 4.61 -14.11
CA CYS A 390 25.47 4.78 -14.36
C CYS A 390 25.74 5.48 -15.69
N ARG A 391 25.02 5.08 -16.75
CA ARG A 391 25.11 5.75 -18.07
C ARG A 391 24.62 7.20 -18.04
N LEU A 392 23.54 7.48 -17.31
CA LEU A 392 23.04 8.86 -17.14
C LEU A 392 24.05 9.77 -16.45
N ASP A 393 24.77 9.23 -15.45
CA ASP A 393 25.80 9.95 -14.70
C ASP A 393 27.17 9.98 -15.41
N ASP A 394 27.29 9.44 -16.63
CA ASP A 394 28.54 9.28 -17.38
C ASP A 394 29.66 8.57 -16.60
N VAL A 395 29.28 7.52 -15.85
CA VAL A 395 30.22 6.70 -15.09
C VAL A 395 30.23 5.24 -15.59
N PRO A 396 31.40 4.59 -15.60
CA PRO A 396 31.48 3.17 -15.95
C PRO A 396 30.73 2.31 -14.93
N VAL A 397 30.15 1.21 -15.40
CA VAL A 397 29.55 0.20 -14.52
C VAL A 397 30.66 -0.37 -13.61
N PRO A 398 30.50 -0.34 -12.27
CA PRO A 398 31.54 -0.75 -11.34
C PRO A 398 31.77 -2.26 -11.37
N LYS A 399 32.98 -2.69 -10.99
CA LYS A 399 33.42 -4.10 -11.03
C LYS A 399 32.50 -5.06 -10.27
N TRP A 400 31.89 -4.60 -9.16
CA TRP A 400 30.97 -5.46 -8.40
C TRP A 400 29.74 -5.83 -9.22
N ALA A 401 29.24 -4.91 -10.05
CA ALA A 401 28.05 -5.07 -10.89
C ALA A 401 28.31 -5.90 -12.16
N THR A 402 29.59 -6.20 -12.45
CA THR A 402 30.02 -7.08 -13.55
C THR A 402 30.56 -8.43 -13.05
N SER A 403 30.35 -8.76 -11.78
CA SER A 403 30.68 -10.09 -11.24
C SER A 403 29.73 -11.16 -11.79
N ASP A 404 30.15 -12.42 -11.80
CA ASP A 404 29.35 -13.54 -12.34
C ASP A 404 27.94 -13.63 -11.69
N VAL A 405 27.86 -13.35 -10.39
CA VAL A 405 26.58 -13.33 -9.64
C VAL A 405 25.68 -12.20 -10.15
N MET A 406 26.23 -11.03 -10.40
CA MET A 406 25.47 -9.88 -10.91
C MET A 406 25.11 -10.06 -12.37
N GLU A 407 25.98 -10.65 -13.19
CA GLU A 407 25.66 -10.98 -14.58
C GLU A 407 24.52 -11.99 -14.67
N ALA A 408 24.55 -13.04 -13.83
CA ALA A 408 23.45 -14.00 -13.74
C ALA A 408 22.12 -13.32 -13.36
N ARG A 409 22.16 -12.38 -12.42
CA ARG A 409 20.98 -11.57 -12.06
C ARG A 409 20.54 -10.67 -13.21
N ARG A 410 21.45 -9.98 -13.89
CA ARG A 410 21.15 -9.13 -15.06
C ARG A 410 20.43 -9.93 -16.12
N GLN A 411 20.95 -11.11 -16.45
CA GLN A 411 20.33 -11.99 -17.43
C GLN A 411 18.95 -12.47 -16.96
N ALA A 412 18.79 -12.80 -15.67
CA ALA A 412 17.48 -13.16 -15.12
C ALA A 412 16.46 -12.01 -15.22
N GLU A 413 16.87 -10.77 -14.91
CA GLU A 413 16.03 -9.57 -15.06
C GLU A 413 15.65 -9.35 -16.54
N LEU A 414 16.61 -9.45 -17.47
CA LEU A 414 16.37 -9.29 -18.91
C LEU A 414 15.45 -10.39 -19.47
N VAL A 415 15.61 -11.64 -19.04
CA VAL A 415 14.75 -12.75 -19.46
C VAL A 415 13.34 -12.58 -18.91
N ALA A 416 13.21 -12.22 -17.63
CA ALA A 416 11.90 -12.07 -16.99
C ALA A 416 11.08 -10.92 -17.60
N TYR A 417 11.72 -9.81 -17.96
CA TYR A 417 11.05 -8.62 -18.48
C TYR A 417 11.12 -8.46 -20.00
N GLY A 418 11.92 -9.28 -20.69
CA GLY A 418 12.08 -9.27 -22.14
C GLY A 418 12.58 -7.93 -22.71
N PRO A 419 12.56 -7.75 -24.04
CA PRO A 419 13.17 -6.58 -24.69
C PRO A 419 12.49 -5.24 -24.38
N SER A 420 11.23 -5.25 -23.93
CA SER A 420 10.47 -4.05 -23.56
C SER A 420 11.11 -3.29 -22.39
N ILE A 421 11.83 -4.00 -21.49
CA ILE A 421 12.45 -3.39 -20.32
C ILE A 421 13.38 -2.23 -20.68
N LEU A 422 14.20 -2.39 -21.72
CA LEU A 422 15.20 -1.39 -22.10
C LEU A 422 14.53 -0.11 -22.64
N LYS A 423 13.41 -0.25 -23.34
CA LYS A 423 12.61 0.90 -23.81
C LYS A 423 11.97 1.65 -22.65
N LEU A 424 11.40 0.92 -21.68
CA LEU A 424 10.81 1.50 -20.49
C LEU A 424 11.84 2.21 -19.60
N ILE A 425 13.03 1.62 -19.47
CA ILE A 425 14.16 2.25 -18.76
C ILE A 425 14.56 3.55 -19.44
N SER A 426 14.78 3.53 -20.76
CA SER A 426 15.14 4.73 -21.54
C SER A 426 14.07 5.81 -21.53
N ALA A 427 12.81 5.45 -21.24
CA ALA A 427 11.74 6.41 -21.09
C ALA A 427 11.77 7.09 -19.72
N ILE A 428 12.10 6.36 -18.64
CA ILE A 428 12.09 6.90 -17.28
C ILE A 428 13.40 7.62 -16.91
N ILE A 429 14.54 7.09 -17.35
CA ILE A 429 15.89 7.59 -17.06
C ILE A 429 16.37 8.32 -18.30
#